data_AF-A0A2I9DSX0-F1
#
_entry.id   AF-A0A2I9DSX0-F1
#
_cell.length_a   1.000
_cell.length_b   1.000
_cell.length_c   1.000
_cell.angle_alpha   90.00
_cell.angle_beta   90.00
_cell.angle_gamma   90.00
#
_symmetry.space_group_name_H-M   'P 1'
#
loop_
_entity.id
_entity.type
_entity.pdbx_description
1 polymer ?
#
loop_
_entity_poly.entity_id
_entity_poly.type
_entity_poly.pdbx_seq_one_letter_code
_entity_poly.pdbx_strand_id
1 'polypeptide(L)'
;MIMIFFALIEVGLIIYSVSVLKKINSFTQENEVRFWSLYIKKSTSKKNLKKIQAKILFTYAHDSLRNKIAYWTERCIIDFGFLGGSIWLFIVIGFNLDLKLSIPSLICFMLVIPNFMLLSNQLYHFWKNQPIWKEHSIEEQPFLLPNTEDHKRLNKYWLQLFASLYLIMAVGTYFAF
;
A
#
# COMPACT_ATOMS: atom_id res chain seq x y z
N MET A 1 1.28 -35.32 7.51
CA MET A 1 2.27 -35.03 6.44
C MET A 1 1.84 -33.85 5.57
N ILE A 2 0.63 -33.88 4.98
CA ILE A 2 0.08 -32.78 4.17
C ILE A 2 0.01 -31.46 4.96
N MET A 3 -0.57 -31.45 6.17
CA MET A 3 -0.61 -30.22 7.00
C MET A 3 0.77 -29.63 7.32
N ILE A 4 1.78 -30.47 7.55
CA ILE A 4 3.16 -30.02 7.83
C ILE A 4 3.75 -29.38 6.57
N PHE A 5 3.51 -29.96 5.39
CA PHE A 5 3.97 -29.41 4.12
C PHE A 5 3.39 -28.01 3.84
N PHE A 6 2.10 -27.81 4.10
CA PHE A 6 1.47 -26.50 3.91
C PHE A 6 1.88 -25.46 4.94
N ALA A 7 2.07 -25.86 6.21
CA ALA A 7 2.65 -24.98 7.22
C ALA A 7 4.07 -24.51 6.82
N LEU A 8 4.88 -25.40 6.24
CA LEU A 8 6.19 -25.03 5.71
C LEU A 8 6.11 -24.06 4.53
N ILE A 9 5.13 -24.24 3.63
CA ILE A 9 4.86 -23.28 2.54
C ILE A 9 4.49 -21.91 3.11
N GLU A 10 3.59 -21.86 4.09
CA GLU A 10 3.14 -20.61 4.70
C GLU A 10 4.29 -19.88 5.39
N VAL A 11 5.11 -20.59 6.18
CA VAL A 11 6.33 -20.04 6.78
C VAL A 11 7.30 -19.52 5.70
N GLY A 12 7.50 -20.29 4.63
CA GLY A 12 8.32 -19.86 3.49
C GLY A 12 7.81 -18.57 2.82
N LEU A 13 6.48 -18.47 2.62
CA LEU A 13 5.84 -17.28 2.06
C LEU A 13 5.94 -16.07 2.99
N ILE A 14 5.84 -16.27 4.31
CA ILE A 14 6.04 -15.20 5.30
C ILE A 14 7.48 -14.69 5.25
N ILE A 15 8.47 -15.60 5.28
CA ILE A 15 9.89 -15.23 5.17
C ILE A 15 10.17 -14.47 3.87
N TYR A 16 9.62 -14.95 2.76
CA TYR A 16 9.70 -14.27 1.46
C TYR A 16 9.08 -12.87 1.51
N SER A 17 7.88 -12.73 2.08
CA SER A 17 7.17 -11.45 2.24
C SER A 17 8.00 -10.45 3.04
N VAL A 18 8.60 -10.89 4.16
CA VAL A 18 9.48 -10.05 4.99
C VAL A 18 10.73 -9.62 4.20
N SER A 19 11.32 -10.51 3.42
CA SER A 19 12.48 -10.19 2.57
C SER A 19 12.13 -9.14 1.50
N VAL A 20 10.99 -9.30 0.83
CA VAL A 20 10.49 -8.32 -0.15
C VAL A 20 10.18 -6.99 0.53
N LEU A 21 9.58 -6.98 1.72
CA LEU A 21 9.31 -5.77 2.49
C LEU A 21 10.61 -5.03 2.87
N LYS A 22 11.67 -5.76 3.23
CA LYS A 22 13.00 -5.16 3.46
C LYS A 22 13.54 -4.47 2.20
N LYS A 23 13.43 -5.12 1.03
CA LYS A 23 13.82 -4.51 -0.26
C LYS A 23 12.99 -3.29 -0.59
N ILE A 24 11.69 -3.30 -0.30
CA ILE A 24 10.80 -2.15 -0.48
C ILE A 24 11.25 -0.98 0.40
N ASN A 25 11.59 -1.25 1.66
CA ASN A 25 12.00 -0.23 2.61
C ASN A 25 13.41 0.32 2.33
N SER A 26 14.30 -0.46 1.71
CA SER A 26 15.66 0.01 1.38
C SER A 26 15.70 1.14 0.34
N PHE A 27 14.61 1.42 -0.37
CA PHE A 27 14.50 2.59 -1.26
C PHE A 27 14.21 3.89 -0.52
N THR A 28 13.79 3.82 0.76
CA THR A 28 13.52 5.01 1.57
C THR A 28 14.80 5.38 2.30
N GLN A 29 15.31 6.59 2.09
CA GLN A 29 16.50 7.03 2.82
C GLN A 29 16.19 7.25 4.30
N GLU A 30 17.24 7.23 5.14
CA GLU A 30 17.11 7.43 6.58
C GLU A 30 16.44 8.77 6.95
N ASN A 31 16.54 9.77 6.08
CA ASN A 31 15.92 11.09 6.24
C ASN A 31 14.59 11.26 5.50
N GLU A 32 13.94 10.19 5.07
CA GLU A 32 12.71 10.24 4.27
C GLU A 32 11.55 9.43 4.87
N VAL A 33 10.33 9.90 4.60
CA VAL A 33 9.08 9.20 4.89
C VAL A 33 8.39 8.91 3.56
N ARG A 34 8.12 7.64 3.29
CA ARG A 34 7.38 7.27 2.09
C ARG A 34 5.87 7.51 2.26
N PHE A 35 5.26 8.10 1.24
CA PHE A 35 3.82 8.35 1.14
C PHE A 35 3.33 8.08 -0.28
N TRP A 36 2.55 7.01 -0.50
CA TRP A 36 2.00 6.65 -1.83
C TRP A 36 3.04 6.64 -2.97
N SER A 37 4.23 6.07 -2.71
CA SER A 37 5.40 6.05 -3.61
C SER A 37 6.09 7.40 -3.86
N LEU A 38 5.80 8.40 -3.03
CA LEU A 38 6.54 9.67 -2.94
C LEU A 38 7.38 9.66 -1.66
N TYR A 39 8.46 10.45 -1.62
CA TYR A 39 9.34 10.57 -0.45
C TYR A 39 9.27 11.98 0.14
N ILE A 40 8.89 12.09 1.41
CA ILE A 40 8.79 13.36 2.13
C ILE A 40 9.99 13.48 3.08
N LYS A 41 10.67 14.63 3.12
CA LYS A 41 11.82 14.84 4.03
C LYS A 41 11.38 14.76 5.51
N LYS A 42 12.06 13.94 6.33
CA LYS A 42 11.79 13.74 7.77
C LYS A 42 12.01 14.97 8.62
N SER A 43 12.84 15.93 8.18
CA SER A 43 13.03 17.22 8.85
C SER A 43 11.72 18.02 8.99
N THR A 44 10.69 17.63 8.24
CA THR A 44 9.35 18.19 8.34
C THR A 44 8.65 17.78 9.64
N SER A 45 8.17 18.76 10.43
CA SER A 45 7.35 18.48 11.62
C SER A 45 6.13 17.61 11.29
N LYS A 46 5.63 16.79 12.23
CA LYS A 46 4.44 15.93 12.02
C LYS A 46 3.25 16.70 11.44
N LYS A 47 3.02 17.94 11.91
CA LYS A 47 1.95 18.83 11.41
C LYS A 47 2.18 19.21 9.95
N ASN A 48 3.41 19.57 9.59
CA ASN A 48 3.76 19.92 8.22
C ASN A 48 3.75 18.69 7.30
N LEU A 49 4.15 17.52 7.79
CA LEU A 49 4.09 16.27 7.03
C LEU A 49 2.64 15.94 6.63
N LYS A 50 1.69 16.05 7.58
CA LYS A 50 0.25 15.92 7.26
C LYS A 50 -0.23 16.97 6.25
N LYS A 51 0.25 18.21 6.34
CA LYS A 51 -0.08 19.27 5.37
C LYS A 51 0.44 18.93 3.97
N ILE A 52 1.67 18.43 3.85
CA ILE A 52 2.27 18.01 2.57
C ILE A 52 1.46 16.85 1.99
N GLN A 53 1.18 15.82 2.80
CA GLN A 53 0.36 14.68 2.39
C GLN A 53 -1.04 15.11 1.90
N ALA A 54 -1.70 15.99 2.66
CA ALA A 54 -3.00 16.53 2.27
C ALA A 54 -2.90 17.34 0.97
N LYS A 55 -1.87 18.17 0.80
CA LYS A 55 -1.64 18.93 -0.43
C LYS A 55 -1.41 18.01 -1.63
N ILE A 56 -0.61 16.96 -1.48
CA ILE A 56 -0.33 15.97 -2.53
C ILE A 56 -1.64 15.37 -3.06
N LEU A 57 -2.50 14.89 -2.16
CA LEU A 57 -3.76 14.27 -2.52
C LEU A 57 -4.77 15.30 -3.04
N PHE A 58 -4.83 16.47 -2.42
CA PHE A 58 -5.75 17.54 -2.80
C PHE A 58 -5.46 18.04 -4.22
N THR A 59 -4.20 18.32 -4.55
CA THR A 59 -3.81 18.77 -5.89
C THR A 59 -4.15 17.72 -6.95
N TYR A 60 -3.88 16.44 -6.69
CA TYR A 60 -4.27 15.36 -7.59
C TYR A 60 -5.80 15.32 -7.81
N ALA A 61 -6.57 15.33 -6.73
CA ALA A 61 -8.02 15.21 -6.78
C ALA A 61 -8.74 16.43 -7.39
N HIS A 62 -8.10 17.61 -7.45
CA HIS A 62 -8.68 18.84 -7.99
C HIS A 62 -8.19 19.20 -9.40
N ASP A 63 -7.22 18.45 -9.94
CA ASP A 63 -6.69 18.70 -11.29
C ASP A 63 -7.72 18.42 -12.39
N SER A 64 -8.51 17.35 -12.26
CA SER A 64 -9.56 17.02 -13.23
C SER A 64 -10.70 16.22 -12.60
N LEU A 65 -11.89 16.26 -13.21
CA LEU A 65 -13.04 15.45 -12.79
C LEU A 65 -12.69 13.95 -12.76
N ARG A 66 -11.91 13.48 -13.74
CA ARG A 66 -11.44 12.09 -13.81
C ARG A 66 -10.59 11.74 -12.59
N ASN A 67 -9.60 12.56 -12.25
CA ASN A 67 -8.74 12.31 -11.09
C ASN A 67 -9.54 12.39 -9.78
N LYS A 68 -10.51 13.30 -9.69
CA LYS A 68 -11.41 13.42 -8.54
C LYS A 68 -12.18 12.12 -8.32
N ILE A 69 -12.80 11.58 -9.37
CA ILE A 69 -13.58 10.34 -9.29
C ILE A 69 -12.65 9.17 -8.93
N ALA A 70 -11.54 8.99 -9.65
CA ALA A 70 -10.57 7.92 -9.39
C ALA A 70 -10.07 7.96 -7.93
N TYR A 71 -9.63 9.13 -7.46
CA TYR A 71 -9.19 9.34 -6.09
C TYR A 71 -10.25 8.93 -5.08
N TRP A 72 -11.50 9.42 -5.20
CA TRP A 72 -12.54 9.11 -4.22
C TRP A 72 -12.97 7.64 -4.27
N THR A 73 -13.09 7.04 -5.45
CA THR A 73 -13.42 5.63 -5.59
C THR A 73 -12.36 4.75 -4.94
N GLU A 74 -11.09 4.93 -5.28
CA GLU A 74 -9.98 4.14 -4.74
C GLU A 74 -9.80 4.38 -3.24
N ARG A 75 -9.91 5.64 -2.79
CA ARG A 75 -9.83 5.99 -1.38
C ARG A 75 -10.94 5.36 -0.57
N CYS A 76 -12.18 5.38 -1.05
CA CYS A 76 -13.31 4.71 -0.41
C CYS A 76 -13.05 3.20 -0.29
N ILE A 77 -12.62 2.54 -1.36
CA ILE A 77 -12.33 1.09 -1.30
C ILE A 77 -11.21 0.79 -0.29
N ILE A 78 -10.17 1.61 -0.25
CA ILE A 78 -9.05 1.44 0.68
C ILE A 78 -9.50 1.67 2.12
N ASP A 79 -10.17 2.78 2.40
CA ASP A 79 -10.59 3.13 3.76
C ASP A 79 -11.68 2.17 4.28
N PHE A 80 -12.74 1.93 3.50
CA PHE A 80 -13.83 1.02 3.90
C PHE A 80 -13.39 -0.44 3.89
N GLY A 81 -12.62 -0.87 2.90
CA GLY A 81 -12.11 -2.25 2.84
C GLY A 81 -11.13 -2.53 3.98
N PHE A 82 -10.19 -1.62 4.26
CA PHE A 82 -9.22 -1.84 5.32
C PHE A 82 -9.87 -1.72 6.71
N LEU A 83 -10.64 -0.65 6.96
CA LEU A 83 -11.28 -0.43 8.25
C LEU A 83 -12.37 -1.48 8.52
N GLY A 84 -13.26 -1.71 7.56
CA GLY A 84 -14.34 -2.69 7.66
C GLY A 84 -13.80 -4.11 7.82
N GLY A 85 -12.80 -4.49 7.02
CA GLY A 85 -12.13 -5.78 7.15
C GLY A 85 -11.44 -5.96 8.51
N SER A 86 -10.77 -4.92 9.01
CA SER A 86 -10.11 -4.96 10.33
C SER A 86 -11.10 -5.06 11.49
N ILE A 87 -12.18 -4.28 11.46
CA ILE A 87 -13.24 -4.32 12.48
C ILE A 87 -13.88 -5.71 12.50
N TRP A 88 -14.24 -6.26 11.34
CA TRP A 88 -14.85 -7.57 11.26
C TRP A 88 -13.92 -8.67 11.76
N LEU A 89 -12.63 -8.62 11.40
CA LEU A 89 -11.64 -9.59 11.87
C LEU A 89 -11.48 -9.51 13.39
N PHE A 90 -11.48 -8.30 13.94
CA PHE A 90 -11.43 -8.07 15.38
C PHE A 90 -12.66 -8.64 16.10
N ILE A 91 -13.85 -8.54 15.52
CA ILE A 91 -15.06 -9.17 16.07
C ILE A 91 -14.92 -10.69 16.06
N VAL A 92 -14.51 -11.29 14.94
CA VAL A 92 -14.34 -12.74 14.82
C VAL A 92 -13.35 -13.28 15.85
N ILE A 93 -12.18 -12.65 15.97
CA ILE A 93 -11.13 -13.07 16.92
C ILE A 93 -11.52 -12.73 18.36
N GLY A 94 -11.96 -11.51 18.61
CA GLY A 94 -12.24 -10.99 19.96
C GLY A 94 -13.42 -11.68 20.66
N PHE A 95 -14.37 -12.20 19.88
CA PHE A 95 -15.48 -13.01 20.41
C PHE A 95 -15.29 -14.52 20.21
N ASN A 96 -14.10 -14.96 19.77
CA ASN A 96 -13.76 -16.36 19.53
C ASN A 96 -14.82 -17.09 18.66
N LEU A 97 -15.28 -16.40 17.61
CA LEU A 97 -16.24 -16.95 16.67
C LEU A 97 -15.55 -17.95 15.72
N ASP A 98 -16.35 -18.71 14.96
CA ASP A 98 -15.82 -19.61 13.94
C ASP A 98 -14.89 -18.85 12.99
N LEU A 99 -13.66 -19.36 12.82
CA LEU A 99 -12.64 -18.77 11.95
C LEU A 99 -13.13 -18.63 10.51
N LYS A 100 -14.08 -19.46 10.04
CA LYS A 100 -14.73 -19.31 8.73
C LYS A 100 -15.40 -17.95 8.57
N LEU A 101 -15.83 -17.31 9.66
CA LEU A 101 -16.38 -15.97 9.63
C LEU A 101 -15.33 -14.89 9.35
N SER A 102 -14.03 -15.20 9.33
CA SER A 102 -12.98 -14.24 8.91
C SER A 102 -12.92 -13.99 7.40
N ILE A 103 -13.60 -14.82 6.58
CA ILE A 103 -13.56 -14.75 5.12
C ILE A 103 -13.94 -13.37 4.56
N PRO A 104 -15.00 -12.68 5.04
CA PRO A 104 -15.32 -11.34 4.58
C PRO A 104 -14.17 -10.34 4.80
N SER A 105 -13.44 -10.42 5.93
CA SER A 105 -12.26 -9.58 6.16
C SER A 105 -11.16 -9.86 5.15
N LEU A 106 -10.93 -11.13 4.85
CA LEU A 106 -9.95 -11.54 3.85
C LEU A 106 -10.30 -10.96 2.47
N ILE A 107 -11.56 -11.08 2.04
CA ILE A 107 -12.06 -10.48 0.79
C ILE A 107 -11.88 -8.95 0.80
N CYS A 108 -12.19 -8.28 1.91
CA CYS A 108 -11.97 -6.84 2.02
C CYS A 108 -10.50 -6.47 1.84
N PHE A 109 -9.56 -7.19 2.48
CA PHE A 109 -8.13 -6.95 2.30
C PHE A 109 -7.65 -7.26 0.87
N MET A 110 -8.21 -8.27 0.22
CA MET A 110 -7.96 -8.55 -1.20
C MET A 110 -8.33 -7.37 -2.09
N LEU A 111 -9.41 -6.66 -1.80
CA LEU A 111 -9.85 -5.52 -2.62
C LEU A 111 -9.02 -4.26 -2.35
N VAL A 112 -8.52 -4.07 -1.14
CA VAL A 112 -7.70 -2.90 -0.77
C VAL A 112 -6.38 -2.87 -1.55
N ILE A 113 -5.74 -4.02 -1.67
CA ILE A 113 -4.37 -4.15 -2.20
C ILE A 113 -4.22 -3.60 -3.64
N PRO A 114 -5.02 -4.02 -4.65
CA PRO A 114 -4.90 -3.51 -6.01
C PRO A 114 -5.19 -2.01 -6.10
N ASN A 115 -6.18 -1.53 -5.34
CA ASN A 115 -6.54 -0.11 -5.30
C ASN A 115 -5.43 0.74 -4.68
N PHE A 116 -4.73 0.20 -3.69
CA PHE A 116 -3.55 0.86 -3.12
C PHE A 116 -2.44 1.05 -4.16
N MET A 117 -2.14 0.01 -4.95
CA MET A 117 -1.16 0.10 -6.04
C MET A 117 -1.58 1.09 -7.12
N LEU A 118 -2.85 1.03 -7.50
CA LEU A 118 -3.40 1.82 -8.59
C LEU A 118 -3.34 3.31 -8.25
N LEU A 119 -3.77 3.70 -7.05
CA LEU A 119 -3.68 5.08 -6.56
C LEU A 119 -2.22 5.55 -6.50
N SER A 120 -1.33 4.69 -5.99
CA SER A 120 0.09 5.02 -5.89
C SER A 120 0.73 5.26 -7.27
N ASN A 121 0.38 4.45 -8.27
CA ASN A 121 0.90 4.59 -9.62
C ASN A 121 0.31 5.83 -10.33
N GLN A 122 -0.98 6.10 -10.14
CA GLN A 122 -1.62 7.32 -10.64
C GLN A 122 -0.95 8.57 -10.07
N LEU A 123 -0.70 8.61 -8.75
CA LEU A 123 -0.02 9.73 -8.10
C LEU A 123 1.40 9.92 -8.64
N TYR A 124 2.15 8.83 -8.83
CA TYR A 124 3.48 8.91 -9.45
C TYR A 124 3.44 9.57 -10.83
N HIS A 125 2.57 9.08 -11.72
CA HIS A 125 2.47 9.60 -13.08
C HIS A 125 1.93 11.03 -13.14
N PHE A 126 0.96 11.36 -12.28
CA PHE A 126 0.44 12.70 -12.13
C PHE A 126 1.56 13.66 -11.75
N TRP A 127 2.24 13.38 -10.64
CA TRP A 127 3.28 14.27 -10.13
C TRP A 127 4.45 14.36 -11.08
N LYS A 128 4.89 13.27 -11.72
CA LYS A 128 5.97 13.31 -12.72
C LYS A 128 5.74 14.35 -13.85
N ASN A 129 4.50 14.65 -14.17
CA ASN A 129 4.14 15.60 -15.24
C ASN A 129 3.92 17.04 -14.75
N GLN A 130 3.92 17.30 -13.44
CA GLN A 130 3.64 18.63 -12.88
C GLN A 130 4.82 19.62 -13.07
N PRO A 131 4.54 20.92 -13.31
CA PRO A 131 5.58 21.93 -13.53
C PRO A 131 6.55 22.11 -12.37
N ILE A 132 6.08 21.90 -11.13
CA ILE A 132 6.91 22.02 -9.91
C ILE A 132 8.19 21.19 -9.96
N TRP A 133 8.18 20.07 -10.68
CA TRP A 133 9.35 19.20 -10.85
C TRP A 133 10.34 19.65 -11.92
N LYS A 134 9.89 20.51 -12.83
CA LYS A 134 10.71 21.09 -13.89
C LYS A 134 11.29 22.44 -13.48
N GLU A 135 10.63 23.14 -12.57
CA GLU A 135 10.91 24.55 -12.26
C GLU A 135 11.68 24.77 -10.95
N HIS A 136 11.58 23.87 -9.97
CA HIS A 136 12.21 24.04 -8.65
C HIS A 136 13.35 23.06 -8.43
N SER A 137 14.37 23.49 -7.69
CA SER A 137 15.49 22.62 -7.30
C SER A 137 15.02 21.50 -6.36
N ILE A 138 15.75 20.38 -6.35
CA ILE A 138 15.45 19.19 -5.49
C ILE A 138 15.41 19.58 -3.99
N GLU A 139 16.17 20.59 -3.60
CA GLU A 139 16.27 21.05 -2.22
C GLU A 139 15.00 21.78 -1.77
N GLU A 140 14.38 22.54 -2.67
CA GLU A 140 13.16 23.32 -2.44
C GLU A 140 11.88 22.48 -2.54
N GLN A 141 11.96 21.30 -3.15
CA GLN A 141 10.80 20.44 -3.34
C GLN A 141 10.31 19.85 -2.00
N PRO A 142 9.00 19.92 -1.71
CA PRO A 142 8.42 19.44 -0.44
C PRO A 142 8.40 17.91 -0.34
N PHE A 143 8.56 17.21 -1.45
CA PHE A 143 8.67 15.76 -1.56
C PHE A 143 9.44 15.40 -2.82
N LEU A 144 9.89 14.16 -2.94
CA LEU A 144 10.70 13.63 -4.03
C LEU A 144 9.99 12.46 -4.71
N LEU A 145 10.16 12.35 -6.03
CA LEU A 145 9.72 11.21 -6.81
C LEU A 145 10.87 10.20 -6.95
N PRO A 146 10.61 8.89 -6.86
CA PRO A 146 11.59 7.89 -7.30
C PRO A 146 11.92 8.12 -8.77
N ASN A 147 13.17 7.84 -9.15
CA ASN A 147 13.51 7.76 -10.57
C ASN A 147 12.69 6.62 -11.24
N THR A 148 12.64 6.61 -12.57
CA THR A 148 11.76 5.69 -13.30
C THR A 148 12.15 4.22 -13.11
N GLU A 149 13.44 3.90 -12.93
CA GLU A 149 13.88 2.53 -12.69
C GLU A 149 13.50 2.04 -11.29
N ASP A 150 13.73 2.87 -10.27
CA ASP A 150 13.37 2.58 -8.90
C ASP A 150 11.87 2.45 -8.73
N HIS A 151 11.07 3.30 -9.41
CA HIS A 151 9.61 3.15 -9.44
C HIS A 151 9.18 1.80 -10.03
N LYS A 152 9.79 1.36 -11.13
CA LYS A 152 9.51 0.04 -11.72
C LYS A 152 9.88 -1.10 -10.78
N ARG A 153 11.04 -1.01 -10.12
CA ARG A 153 11.49 -2.01 -9.13
C ARG A 153 10.55 -2.06 -7.93
N LEU A 154 10.16 -0.90 -7.40
CA LEU A 154 9.20 -0.79 -6.30
C LEU A 154 7.86 -1.42 -6.65
N ASN A 155 7.29 -1.11 -7.82
CA ASN A 155 6.06 -1.73 -8.28
C ASN A 155 6.18 -3.25 -8.39
N LYS A 156 7.31 -3.76 -8.90
CA LYS A 156 7.58 -5.20 -8.95
C LYS A 156 7.62 -5.82 -7.56
N TYR A 157 8.30 -5.19 -6.60
CA TYR A 157 8.36 -5.70 -5.23
C TYR A 157 6.99 -5.65 -4.54
N TRP A 158 6.21 -4.59 -4.74
CA TRP A 158 4.83 -4.53 -4.25
C TRP A 158 3.98 -5.65 -4.83
N LEU A 159 4.03 -5.90 -6.15
CA LEU A 159 3.34 -7.03 -6.77
C LEU A 159 3.76 -8.38 -6.16
N GLN A 160 5.05 -8.58 -5.92
CA GLN A 160 5.57 -9.79 -5.27
C GLN A 160 5.06 -9.95 -3.83
N LEU A 161 5.05 -8.87 -3.06
CA LEU A 161 4.52 -8.86 -1.70
C LEU A 161 3.02 -9.18 -1.70
N PHE A 162 2.26 -8.60 -2.62
CA PHE A 162 0.83 -8.86 -2.72
C PHE A 162 0.53 -10.27 -3.20
N ALA A 163 1.23 -10.76 -4.22
CA ALA A 163 1.09 -12.14 -4.68
C ALA A 163 1.37 -13.14 -3.54
N SER A 164 2.39 -12.89 -2.72
CA SER A 164 2.67 -13.75 -1.56
C SER A 164 1.60 -13.64 -0.47
N LEU A 165 1.08 -12.44 -0.17
CA LEU A 165 -0.06 -12.27 0.75
C LEU A 165 -1.32 -12.99 0.24
N TYR A 166 -1.62 -12.92 -1.05
CA TYR A 166 -2.73 -13.66 -1.66
C TYR A 166 -2.54 -15.18 -1.53
N LEU A 167 -1.33 -15.69 -1.74
CA LEU A 167 -1.04 -17.12 -1.59
C LEU A 167 -1.16 -17.58 -0.14
N ILE A 168 -0.63 -16.81 0.82
CA ILE A 168 -0.79 -17.09 2.27
C ILE A 168 -2.28 -17.18 2.60
N MET A 169 -3.05 -16.20 2.14
CA MET A 169 -4.47 -16.15 2.42
C MET A 169 -5.25 -17.28 1.73
N ALA A 170 -4.91 -17.66 0.49
CA ALA A 170 -5.53 -18.78 -0.21
C ALA A 170 -5.22 -20.14 0.44
N VAL A 171 -3.99 -20.31 0.93
CA VAL A 171 -3.61 -21.49 1.72
C VAL A 171 -4.39 -21.50 3.05
N GLY A 172 -4.41 -20.36 3.76
CA GLY A 172 -5.11 -20.23 5.03
C GLY A 172 -6.62 -20.48 4.93
N THR A 173 -7.28 -20.00 3.86
CA THR A 173 -8.71 -20.28 3.64
C THR A 173 -8.96 -21.72 3.27
N TYR A 174 -8.12 -22.36 2.46
CA TYR A 174 -8.28 -23.78 2.11
C TYR A 174 -8.27 -24.70 3.34
N PHE A 175 -7.45 -24.41 4.35
CA PHE A 175 -7.40 -25.19 5.60
C PHE A 175 -8.43 -24.79 6.65
N ALA A 176 -9.06 -23.62 6.49
CA ALA A 176 -10.19 -23.24 7.34
C ALA A 176 -11.47 -24.02 6.97
N PHE A 177 -11.51 -24.70 5.82
CA PHE A 177 -12.63 -25.53 5.35
C PHE A 177 -12.34 -27.03 5.45
#